data_AF-A0ABD2S1G9-F1
#
_entry.id   AF-A0ABD2S1G9-F1
#
_cell.length_a   1.000
_cell.length_b   1.000
_cell.length_c   1.000
_cell.angle_alpha   90.00
_cell.angle_beta   90.00
_cell.angle_gamma   90.00
#
_symmetry.space_group_name_H-M   'P 1'
#
loop_
_entity.id
_entity.type
_entity.pdbx_description
1 polymer ?
#
loop_
_entity_poly.entity_id
_entity_poly.type
_entity_poly.pdbx_seq_one_letter_code
_entity_poly.pdbx_strand_id
1 'polypeptide(L)'
;MIAFTGTTLISCKVFSLWVYQLRKFWSNTVQATIRKGVKRLMLHLAELIVTSGLRCSAPSLRQEKERLISSRKSSKKQHNPLPILSILAQNVSDLAFNEKEIYSAVLKRWHPLATGVAVAMLHACYGNELKKFVSGISELTPDAVQVLIAADKLEKDLVQMAVMDAVDSEDGGKSLMTEMTPYEAEAVIANLVKSWISTRVERLKEWVTRNLQQEIWNPRANKERVAPSGVEVLRSIDETFEAFFLLPIPMHPALLPELKNGLDRCLQNYILKAISGCGSRSTFVPTMPALTRCSTGSKFRVFRKKERPPMVSYRKSQSGTTNGDDSFSIPQLCVRINTLHSIRKELDVLEKRTISQLRDNTRVHDDNIVDGLGKCFELSVASCLEGIQQLSEAISYKIIFHELRHIFWDYLYVADVSSSRIEPFLQELENNLEIISATVHDRVWTRVITNVMKASFDGFLLILLAGGPSRAFSLADAAIIDEDLKFLMDLFWSDGDGLPTDLIDKFSATLKGILPLFHTHTAILIEQLEHATEDNLGTSAKSRLPLPPTSGNWSPTELSTIMRVLCYRNDKIATKFLKKKYNLPKKL
;
A
#
# COMPACT_ATOMS: atom_id res chain seq x y z
N MET A 1 -8.75 -56.99 103.22
CA MET A 1 -7.68 -56.06 103.64
C MET A 1 -7.22 -55.32 102.40
N ILE A 2 -7.27 -53.99 102.44
CA ILE A 2 -6.63 -53.04 101.51
C ILE A 2 -7.33 -52.79 100.14
N ALA A 3 -7.80 -51.54 100.01
CA ALA A 3 -7.85 -50.65 98.85
C ALA A 3 -8.70 -50.99 97.61
N PHE A 4 -9.75 -50.19 97.42
CA PHE A 4 -10.02 -49.27 96.28
C PHE A 4 -11.54 -49.02 96.22
N THR A 5 -12.12 -48.07 96.97
CA THR A 5 -12.29 -46.65 96.60
C THR A 5 -12.40 -46.38 95.09
N GLY A 6 -13.60 -46.00 94.62
CA GLY A 6 -13.70 -44.93 93.61
C GLY A 6 -14.32 -45.22 92.23
N THR A 7 -14.98 -46.34 91.94
CA THR A 7 -15.39 -46.64 90.54
C THR A 7 -16.89 -46.65 90.22
N THR A 8 -17.80 -46.81 91.19
CA THR A 8 -19.25 -46.92 90.89
C THR A 8 -20.03 -45.60 90.94
N LEU A 9 -19.65 -44.62 91.79
CA LEU A 9 -20.31 -43.30 91.82
C LEU A 9 -19.84 -42.34 90.70
N ILE A 10 -18.60 -42.51 90.22
CA ILE A 10 -18.05 -41.75 89.09
C ILE A 10 -18.73 -42.18 87.78
N SER A 11 -19.11 -43.46 87.66
CA SER A 11 -19.80 -43.96 86.47
C SER A 11 -21.17 -43.30 86.24
N CYS A 12 -22.04 -43.16 87.26
CA CYS A 12 -23.35 -42.52 87.07
C CYS A 12 -23.30 -40.99 86.86
N LYS A 13 -22.38 -40.28 87.52
CA LYS A 13 -22.22 -38.82 87.33
C LYS A 13 -21.51 -38.47 86.02
N VAL A 14 -20.51 -39.26 85.61
CA VAL A 14 -19.87 -39.09 84.30
C VAL A 14 -20.86 -39.46 83.21
N PHE A 15 -21.63 -40.56 83.35
CA PHE A 15 -22.65 -40.94 82.38
C PHE A 15 -23.78 -39.90 82.27
N SER A 16 -24.25 -39.30 83.37
CA SER A 16 -25.26 -38.23 83.29
C SER A 16 -24.70 -36.92 82.69
N LEU A 17 -23.44 -36.57 82.98
CA LEU A 17 -22.77 -35.43 82.32
C LEU A 17 -22.54 -35.71 80.83
N TRP A 18 -22.18 -36.94 80.47
CA TRP A 18 -21.96 -37.37 79.09
C TRP A 18 -23.26 -37.40 78.30
N VAL A 19 -24.35 -37.89 78.89
CA VAL A 19 -25.71 -37.86 78.30
C VAL A 19 -26.23 -36.43 78.18
N TYR A 20 -25.94 -35.54 79.13
CA TYR A 20 -26.31 -34.12 79.05
C TYR A 20 -25.48 -33.36 78.00
N GLN A 21 -24.17 -33.58 77.94
CA GLN A 21 -23.27 -33.04 76.92
C GLN A 21 -23.63 -33.57 75.53
N LEU A 22 -23.90 -34.87 75.37
CA LEU A 22 -24.42 -35.43 74.12
C LEU A 22 -25.79 -34.84 73.79
N ARG A 23 -26.74 -34.73 74.72
CA ARG A 23 -28.04 -34.09 74.42
C ARG A 23 -27.88 -32.64 73.97
N LYS A 24 -26.99 -31.87 74.59
CA LYS A 24 -26.73 -30.46 74.25
C LYS A 24 -25.98 -30.34 72.92
N PHE A 25 -25.00 -31.20 72.67
CA PHE A 25 -24.25 -31.26 71.41
C PHE A 25 -25.12 -31.76 70.25
N TRP A 26 -25.93 -32.79 70.48
CA TRP A 26 -26.89 -33.32 69.51
C TRP A 26 -28.00 -32.29 69.26
N SER A 27 -28.56 -31.65 70.28
CA SER A 27 -29.56 -30.58 70.10
C SER A 27 -28.99 -29.39 69.31
N ASN A 28 -27.81 -28.88 69.67
CA ASN A 28 -27.22 -27.72 68.98
C ASN A 28 -26.74 -28.06 67.56
N THR A 29 -26.11 -29.22 67.36
CA THR A 29 -25.60 -29.65 66.04
C THR A 29 -26.75 -30.07 65.14
N VAL A 30 -27.77 -30.79 65.64
CA VAL A 30 -28.98 -31.14 64.88
C VAL A 30 -29.80 -29.90 64.58
N GLN A 31 -29.98 -28.96 65.51
CA GLN A 31 -30.64 -27.68 65.21
C GLN A 31 -29.84 -26.82 64.23
N ALA A 32 -28.50 -26.82 64.29
CA ALA A 32 -27.67 -26.10 63.33
C ALA A 32 -27.73 -26.74 61.93
N THR A 33 -27.72 -28.08 61.84
CA THR A 33 -27.86 -28.83 60.57
C THR A 33 -29.27 -28.71 60.00
N ILE A 34 -30.32 -28.75 60.83
CA ILE A 34 -31.70 -28.50 60.42
C ILE A 34 -31.86 -27.04 60.01
N ARG A 35 -31.31 -26.05 60.72
CA ARG A 35 -31.33 -24.64 60.28
C ARG A 35 -30.57 -24.43 58.98
N LYS A 36 -29.41 -25.06 58.79
CA LYS A 36 -28.66 -25.03 57.52
C LYS A 36 -29.46 -25.72 56.40
N GLY A 37 -30.08 -26.85 56.69
CA GLY A 37 -30.94 -27.60 55.78
C GLY A 37 -32.18 -26.81 55.37
N VAL A 38 -32.91 -26.23 56.32
CA VAL A 38 -34.07 -25.35 56.12
C VAL A 38 -33.66 -24.07 55.41
N LYS A 39 -32.54 -23.44 55.76
CA LYS A 39 -32.01 -22.27 55.05
C LYS A 39 -31.65 -22.60 53.61
N ARG A 40 -31.05 -23.77 53.35
CA ARG A 40 -30.73 -24.26 52.00
C ARG A 40 -32.01 -24.62 51.21
N LEU A 41 -33.02 -25.20 51.86
CA LEU A 41 -34.33 -25.49 51.26
C LEU A 41 -35.09 -24.21 50.94
N MET A 42 -35.03 -23.20 51.82
CA MET A 42 -35.61 -21.88 51.62
C MET A 42 -34.89 -21.09 50.53
N LEU A 43 -33.55 -21.20 50.45
CA LEU A 43 -32.77 -20.64 49.34
C LEU A 43 -33.21 -21.28 48.02
N HIS A 44 -33.23 -22.62 47.95
CA HIS A 44 -33.66 -23.32 46.75
C HIS A 44 -35.12 -23.07 46.41
N LEU A 45 -36.02 -22.94 47.39
CA LEU A 45 -37.42 -22.57 47.16
C LEU A 45 -37.54 -21.13 46.65
N ALA A 46 -36.79 -20.18 47.21
CA ALA A 46 -36.78 -18.79 46.75
C ALA A 46 -36.18 -18.68 45.34
N GLU A 47 -35.10 -19.40 45.06
CA GLU A 47 -34.51 -19.56 43.73
C GLU A 47 -35.52 -20.22 42.77
N LEU A 48 -36.24 -21.26 43.19
CA LEU A 48 -37.30 -21.88 42.40
C LEU A 48 -38.47 -20.92 42.16
N ILE A 49 -38.82 -20.05 43.11
CA ILE A 49 -39.90 -19.07 42.98
C ILE A 49 -39.50 -17.97 41.99
N VAL A 50 -38.29 -17.42 42.11
CA VAL A 50 -37.74 -16.44 41.17
C VAL A 50 -37.64 -17.05 39.77
N THR A 51 -37.02 -18.22 39.66
CA THR A 51 -36.83 -18.87 38.37
C THR A 51 -38.13 -19.40 37.78
N SER A 52 -39.09 -19.92 38.56
CA SER A 52 -40.39 -20.37 38.04
C SER A 52 -41.31 -19.21 37.67
N GLY A 53 -41.31 -18.12 38.44
CA GLY A 53 -42.02 -16.89 38.10
C GLY A 53 -41.53 -16.30 36.77
N LEU A 54 -40.22 -16.21 36.59
CA LEU A 54 -39.61 -15.71 35.34
C LEU A 54 -39.65 -16.73 34.20
N ARG A 55 -39.59 -18.04 34.47
CA ARG A 55 -39.74 -19.10 33.46
C ARG A 55 -41.18 -19.19 32.94
N CYS A 56 -42.18 -18.87 33.77
CA CYS A 56 -43.55 -18.62 33.32
C CYS A 56 -43.67 -17.32 32.49
N SER A 57 -42.76 -16.38 32.67
CA SER A 57 -42.66 -15.13 31.87
C SER A 57 -41.88 -15.29 30.56
N ALA A 58 -41.14 -16.37 30.33
CA ALA A 58 -40.48 -16.63 29.04
C ALA A 58 -41.49 -16.81 27.86
N PRO A 59 -42.62 -17.54 28.03
CA PRO A 59 -43.75 -17.47 27.11
C PRO A 59 -44.31 -16.05 26.95
N SER A 60 -44.34 -15.26 28.03
CA SER A 60 -44.78 -13.84 27.99
C SER A 60 -43.83 -12.98 27.15
N LEU A 61 -42.51 -13.21 27.19
CA LEU A 61 -41.55 -12.51 26.34
C LEU A 61 -41.75 -12.83 24.85
N ARG A 62 -42.05 -14.11 24.53
CA ARG A 62 -42.42 -14.54 23.18
C ARG A 62 -43.76 -13.94 22.75
N GLN A 63 -44.75 -13.92 23.64
CA GLN A 63 -46.07 -13.33 23.40
C GLN A 63 -45.98 -11.81 23.23
N GLU A 64 -45.11 -11.14 23.96
CA GLU A 64 -44.84 -9.70 23.85
C GLU A 64 -44.16 -9.39 22.53
N LYS A 65 -43.19 -10.20 22.11
CA LYS A 65 -42.63 -10.13 20.74
C LYS A 65 -43.73 -10.30 19.69
N GLU A 66 -44.63 -11.28 19.83
CA GLU A 66 -45.76 -11.52 18.92
C GLU A 66 -46.80 -10.39 18.93
N ARG A 67 -47.06 -9.77 20.09
CA ARG A 67 -47.89 -8.57 20.23
C ARG A 67 -47.26 -7.37 19.53
N LEU A 68 -45.96 -7.14 19.71
CA LEU A 68 -45.22 -6.08 19.04
C LEU A 68 -45.21 -6.28 17.51
N ILE A 69 -45.06 -7.52 17.05
CA ILE A 69 -45.19 -7.89 15.62
C ILE A 69 -46.61 -7.58 15.11
N SER A 70 -47.64 -7.92 15.88
CA SER A 70 -49.05 -7.72 15.50
C SER A 70 -49.47 -6.25 15.51
N SER A 71 -49.03 -5.47 16.51
CA SER A 71 -49.23 -4.03 16.64
C SER A 71 -48.53 -3.23 15.52
N ARG A 72 -47.38 -3.70 15.03
CA ARG A 72 -46.73 -3.11 13.86
C ARG A 72 -47.43 -3.43 12.55
N LYS A 73 -47.95 -4.65 12.39
CA LYS A 73 -48.71 -5.02 11.20
C LYS A 73 -49.97 -4.17 11.02
N SER A 74 -50.56 -3.65 12.11
CA SER A 74 -51.68 -2.70 12.08
C SER A 74 -51.25 -1.22 11.96
N SER A 75 -50.07 -0.84 12.45
CA SER A 75 -49.54 0.54 12.40
C SER A 75 -48.57 0.78 11.22
N LYS A 76 -49.08 0.75 9.98
CA LYS A 76 -48.28 0.93 8.75
C LYS A 76 -47.88 2.40 8.42
N LYS A 77 -47.88 3.34 9.38
CA LYS A 77 -47.70 4.79 9.11
C LYS A 77 -46.51 5.48 9.79
N GLN A 78 -45.57 4.77 10.42
CA GLN A 78 -44.37 5.40 10.99
C GLN A 78 -43.17 5.30 10.05
N HIS A 79 -42.53 6.44 9.75
CA HIS A 79 -41.22 6.50 9.11
C HIS A 79 -40.14 6.00 10.11
N ASN A 80 -39.34 5.01 9.68
CA ASN A 80 -38.24 4.35 10.43
C ASN A 80 -38.59 3.82 11.84
N PRO A 81 -39.37 2.73 11.94
CA PRO A 81 -39.63 2.08 13.22
C PRO A 81 -38.40 1.29 13.71
N LEU A 82 -37.92 1.56 14.93
CA LEU A 82 -36.81 0.85 15.60
C LEU A 82 -36.91 -0.68 15.45
N PRO A 83 -35.85 -1.45 15.26
CA PRO A 83 -35.96 -2.90 15.14
C PRO A 83 -36.69 -3.54 16.33
N ILE A 84 -37.49 -4.59 16.09
CA ILE A 84 -38.34 -5.22 17.13
C ILE A 84 -37.47 -5.75 18.28
N LEU A 85 -36.29 -6.28 17.99
CA LEU A 85 -35.36 -6.75 19.02
C LEU A 85 -34.73 -5.62 19.81
N SER A 86 -34.52 -4.43 19.23
CA SER A 86 -34.07 -3.25 19.98
C SER A 86 -35.15 -2.80 20.99
N ILE A 87 -36.42 -2.83 20.60
CA ILE A 87 -37.54 -2.55 21.53
C ILE A 87 -37.62 -3.62 22.60
N LEU A 88 -37.47 -4.89 22.21
CA LEU A 88 -37.45 -6.00 23.17
C LEU A 88 -36.32 -5.83 24.17
N ALA A 89 -35.13 -5.41 23.73
CA ALA A 89 -34.01 -5.15 24.62
C ALA A 89 -34.34 -4.08 25.67
N GLN A 90 -34.97 -2.97 25.25
CA GLN A 90 -35.41 -1.93 26.17
C GLN A 90 -36.46 -2.46 27.16
N ASN A 91 -37.47 -3.19 26.68
CA ASN A 91 -38.49 -3.78 27.56
C ASN A 91 -37.91 -4.77 28.57
N VAL A 92 -36.89 -5.55 28.18
CA VAL A 92 -36.19 -6.46 29.09
C VAL A 92 -35.39 -5.69 30.13
N SER A 93 -34.74 -4.58 29.74
CA SER A 93 -34.05 -3.70 30.69
C SER A 93 -35.03 -3.11 31.71
N ASP A 94 -36.15 -2.55 31.25
CA ASP A 94 -37.19 -1.98 32.12
C ASP A 94 -37.79 -3.05 33.05
N LEU A 95 -38.00 -4.27 32.55
CA LEU A 95 -38.46 -5.40 33.35
C LEU A 95 -37.43 -5.79 34.41
N ALA A 96 -36.13 -5.80 34.08
CA ALA A 96 -35.06 -6.09 35.03
C ALA A 96 -34.98 -5.05 36.15
N PHE A 97 -35.14 -3.76 35.82
CA PHE A 97 -35.21 -2.69 36.82
C PHE A 97 -36.41 -2.86 37.76
N ASN A 98 -37.60 -3.10 37.21
CA ASN A 98 -38.81 -3.32 38.01
C ASN A 98 -38.71 -4.58 38.89
N GLU A 99 -38.18 -5.68 38.34
CA GLU A 99 -37.96 -6.93 39.08
C GLU A 99 -37.03 -6.71 40.28
N LYS A 100 -35.93 -5.98 40.06
CA LYS A 100 -34.96 -5.60 41.09
C LYS A 100 -35.59 -4.78 42.22
N GLU A 101 -36.35 -3.75 41.86
CA GLU A 101 -36.91 -2.81 42.84
C GLU A 101 -38.08 -3.39 43.63
N ILE A 102 -38.94 -4.19 42.98
CA ILE A 102 -40.19 -4.67 43.57
C ILE A 102 -40.00 -6.04 44.21
N TYR A 103 -39.59 -7.04 43.41
CA TYR A 103 -39.63 -8.43 43.81
C TYR A 103 -38.32 -8.87 44.47
N SER A 104 -37.18 -8.57 43.84
CA SER A 104 -35.87 -8.92 44.39
C SER A 104 -35.62 -8.24 45.75
N ALA A 105 -36.10 -7.00 45.95
CA ALA A 105 -36.03 -6.31 47.24
C ALA A 105 -36.74 -7.07 48.39
N VAL A 106 -37.89 -7.71 48.10
CA VAL A 106 -38.63 -8.54 49.07
C VAL A 106 -37.93 -9.90 49.26
N LEU A 107 -37.47 -10.49 48.15
CA LEU A 107 -36.90 -11.83 48.12
C LEU A 107 -35.46 -11.90 48.63
N LYS A 108 -34.76 -10.77 48.73
CA LYS A 108 -33.38 -10.70 49.26
C LYS A 108 -33.23 -11.24 50.69
N ARG A 109 -34.31 -11.24 51.47
CA ARG A 109 -34.37 -11.86 52.81
C ARG A 109 -34.24 -13.39 52.79
N TRP A 110 -34.58 -14.01 51.66
CA TRP A 110 -34.63 -15.46 51.48
C TRP A 110 -33.53 -15.96 50.54
N HIS A 111 -33.16 -15.17 49.54
CA HIS A 111 -32.08 -15.46 48.60
C HIS A 111 -31.14 -14.26 48.45
N PRO A 112 -29.86 -14.37 48.85
CA PRO A 112 -28.94 -13.23 48.85
C PRO A 112 -28.66 -12.66 47.46
N LEU A 113 -28.79 -13.48 46.41
CA LEU A 113 -28.59 -13.11 45.00
C LEU A 113 -29.90 -13.03 44.20
N ALA A 114 -31.01 -12.62 44.83
CA ALA A 114 -32.34 -12.63 44.21
C ALA A 114 -32.40 -11.82 42.90
N THR A 115 -31.70 -10.67 42.83
CA THR A 115 -31.62 -9.85 41.62
C THR A 115 -30.76 -10.55 40.58
N GLY A 116 -29.62 -11.09 40.99
CA GLY A 116 -28.68 -11.80 40.13
C GLY A 116 -29.34 -12.95 39.35
N VAL A 117 -30.06 -13.82 40.06
CA VAL A 117 -30.78 -14.95 39.45
C VAL A 117 -31.85 -14.48 38.45
N ALA A 118 -32.55 -13.39 38.76
CA ALA A 118 -33.58 -12.85 37.89
C ALA A 118 -32.99 -12.28 36.58
N VAL A 119 -31.93 -11.48 36.67
CA VAL A 119 -31.30 -10.88 35.48
C VAL A 119 -30.56 -11.93 34.64
N ALA A 120 -29.99 -12.97 35.23
CA ALA A 120 -29.40 -14.09 34.48
C ALA A 120 -30.45 -14.83 33.63
N MET A 121 -31.65 -15.02 34.16
CA MET A 121 -32.77 -15.61 33.40
C MET A 121 -33.24 -14.70 32.24
N LEU A 122 -33.38 -13.39 32.50
CA LEU A 122 -33.75 -12.42 31.46
C LEU A 122 -32.69 -12.34 30.36
N HIS A 123 -31.42 -12.36 30.76
CA HIS A 123 -30.28 -12.40 29.87
C HIS A 123 -30.30 -13.65 28.96
N ALA A 124 -30.48 -14.84 29.54
CA ALA A 124 -30.59 -16.08 28.76
C ALA A 124 -31.78 -16.06 27.78
N CYS A 125 -32.92 -15.48 28.18
CA CYS A 125 -34.11 -15.39 27.32
C CYS A 125 -33.87 -14.48 26.11
N TYR A 126 -33.33 -13.29 26.32
CA TYR A 126 -33.01 -12.37 25.23
C TYR A 126 -31.89 -12.92 24.34
N GLY A 127 -30.82 -13.45 24.94
CA GLY A 127 -29.69 -14.06 24.22
C GLY A 127 -30.10 -15.15 23.23
N ASN A 128 -31.10 -15.98 23.59
CA ASN A 128 -31.64 -17.00 22.67
C ASN A 128 -32.33 -16.40 21.44
N GLU A 129 -33.02 -15.27 21.58
CA GLU A 129 -33.66 -14.58 20.46
C GLU A 129 -32.65 -13.79 19.63
N LEU A 130 -31.66 -13.19 20.28
CA LEU A 130 -30.53 -12.53 19.63
C LEU A 130 -29.72 -13.53 18.77
N LYS A 131 -29.43 -14.72 19.30
CA LYS A 131 -28.69 -15.76 18.57
C LYS A 131 -29.38 -16.17 17.26
N LYS A 132 -30.73 -16.29 17.28
CA LYS A 132 -31.51 -16.58 16.06
C LYS A 132 -31.41 -15.43 15.05
N PHE A 133 -31.47 -14.19 15.53
CA PHE A 133 -31.30 -13.02 14.68
C PHE A 133 -29.91 -12.96 14.05
N VAL A 134 -28.85 -13.14 14.84
CA VAL A 134 -27.46 -13.17 14.38
C VAL A 134 -27.24 -14.26 13.34
N SER A 135 -27.84 -15.44 13.50
CA SER A 135 -27.74 -16.51 12.49
C SER A 135 -28.43 -16.19 11.16
N GLY A 136 -29.33 -15.19 11.13
CA GLY A 136 -30.09 -14.80 9.95
C GLY A 136 -29.56 -13.55 9.23
N ILE A 137 -28.54 -12.87 9.76
CA ILE A 137 -27.95 -11.68 9.14
C ILE A 137 -26.69 -12.05 8.35
N SER A 138 -26.62 -11.62 7.09
CA SER A 138 -25.45 -11.82 6.21
C SER A 138 -24.76 -10.51 5.82
N GLU A 139 -25.44 -9.37 5.99
CA GLU A 139 -24.98 -8.05 5.55
C GLU A 139 -25.12 -7.00 6.64
N LEU A 140 -24.27 -5.98 6.58
CA LEU A 140 -24.33 -4.82 7.45
C LEU A 140 -25.52 -3.94 7.07
N THR A 141 -26.58 -3.95 7.89
CA THR A 141 -27.75 -3.07 7.74
C THR A 141 -27.90 -2.15 8.95
N PRO A 142 -28.48 -0.93 8.79
CA PRO A 142 -28.74 -0.03 9.92
C PRO A 142 -29.55 -0.70 11.03
N ASP A 143 -30.55 -1.50 10.67
CA ASP A 143 -31.38 -2.26 11.61
C ASP A 143 -30.57 -3.30 12.39
N ALA A 144 -29.69 -4.05 11.72
CA ALA A 144 -28.84 -5.03 12.40
C ALA A 144 -27.89 -4.36 13.39
N VAL A 145 -27.27 -3.24 13.01
CA VAL A 145 -26.39 -2.47 13.90
C VAL A 145 -27.16 -1.94 15.12
N GLN A 146 -28.36 -1.41 14.92
CA GLN A 146 -29.21 -0.94 16.03
C GLN A 146 -29.64 -2.06 16.99
N VAL A 147 -29.94 -3.27 16.49
CA VAL A 147 -30.23 -4.43 17.34
C VAL A 147 -29.02 -4.83 18.17
N LEU A 148 -27.84 -4.90 17.55
CA LEU A 148 -26.62 -5.34 18.21
C LEU A 148 -26.14 -4.31 19.25
N ILE A 149 -26.26 -3.01 18.98
CA ILE A 149 -25.94 -1.96 19.98
C ILE A 149 -26.92 -2.00 21.15
N ALA A 150 -28.21 -2.20 20.89
CA ALA A 150 -29.21 -2.33 21.96
C ALA A 150 -28.96 -3.60 22.80
N ALA A 151 -28.54 -4.70 22.17
CA ALA A 151 -28.17 -5.94 22.84
C ALA A 151 -26.93 -5.77 23.73
N ASP A 152 -25.88 -5.11 23.22
CA ASP A 152 -24.66 -4.81 23.97
C ASP A 152 -24.96 -3.92 25.20
N LYS A 153 -25.78 -2.88 25.01
CA LYS A 153 -26.23 -2.03 26.13
C LYS A 153 -27.01 -2.84 27.17
N LEU A 154 -27.97 -3.66 26.74
CA LEU A 154 -28.75 -4.50 27.64
C LEU A 154 -27.86 -5.45 28.44
N GLU A 155 -26.89 -6.10 27.79
CA GLU A 155 -25.93 -6.97 28.47
C GLU A 155 -25.18 -6.22 29.56
N LYS A 156 -24.61 -5.05 29.24
CA LYS A 156 -23.87 -4.21 30.19
C LYS A 156 -24.76 -3.84 31.40
N ASP A 157 -26.01 -3.45 31.17
CA ASP A 157 -26.97 -3.13 32.22
C ASP A 157 -27.26 -4.35 33.13
N LEU A 158 -27.58 -5.51 32.54
CA LEU A 158 -27.93 -6.73 33.28
C LEU A 158 -26.73 -7.29 34.06
N VAL A 159 -25.54 -7.32 33.44
CA VAL A 159 -24.30 -7.77 34.08
C VAL A 159 -23.95 -6.84 35.25
N GLN A 160 -24.09 -5.52 35.09
CA GLN A 160 -23.87 -4.58 36.19
C GLN A 160 -24.82 -4.84 37.36
N MET A 161 -26.11 -5.09 37.10
CA MET A 161 -27.07 -5.44 38.15
C MET A 161 -26.68 -6.74 38.88
N ALA A 162 -26.25 -7.76 38.14
CA ALA A 162 -25.81 -9.03 38.71
C ALA A 162 -24.55 -8.88 39.58
N VAL A 163 -23.56 -8.11 39.12
CA VAL A 163 -22.32 -7.82 39.86
C VAL A 163 -22.63 -7.06 41.15
N MET A 164 -23.52 -6.05 41.11
CA MET A 164 -23.91 -5.30 42.30
C MET A 164 -24.63 -6.16 43.34
N ASP A 165 -25.41 -7.15 42.92
CA ASP A 165 -26.10 -8.05 43.86
C ASP A 165 -25.16 -9.08 44.49
N ALA A 166 -24.05 -9.39 43.82
CA ALA A 166 -23.09 -10.41 44.25
C ALA A 166 -21.96 -9.92 45.17
N VAL A 167 -21.90 -8.63 45.50
CA VAL A 167 -20.86 -8.02 46.35
C VAL A 167 -20.76 -8.70 47.73
N ASP A 168 -21.88 -9.13 48.29
CA ASP A 168 -21.96 -9.75 49.62
C ASP A 168 -21.98 -11.30 49.58
N SER A 169 -21.70 -11.92 48.43
CA SER A 169 -21.74 -13.38 48.24
C SER A 169 -20.45 -14.09 48.65
N GLU A 170 -20.56 -15.30 49.21
CA GLU A 170 -19.40 -16.13 49.61
C GLU A 170 -18.50 -16.52 48.42
N ASP A 171 -19.06 -16.63 47.22
CA ASP A 171 -18.34 -16.96 45.97
C ASP A 171 -17.97 -15.73 45.13
N GLY A 172 -18.31 -14.52 45.60
CA GLY A 172 -18.13 -13.27 44.86
C GLY A 172 -18.89 -13.21 43.53
N GLY A 173 -19.96 -13.99 43.35
CA GLY A 173 -20.77 -14.02 42.13
C GLY A 173 -20.21 -14.88 40.99
N LYS A 174 -19.14 -15.65 41.23
CA LYS A 174 -18.49 -16.46 40.19
C LYS A 174 -19.43 -17.48 39.54
N SER A 175 -20.29 -18.13 40.32
CA SER A 175 -21.25 -19.10 39.77
C SER A 175 -22.23 -18.40 38.83
N LEU A 176 -22.75 -17.24 39.23
CA LEU A 176 -23.72 -16.46 38.47
C LEU A 176 -23.13 -15.91 37.17
N MET A 177 -21.90 -15.40 37.22
CA MET A 177 -21.21 -14.87 36.04
C MET A 177 -20.87 -15.96 35.01
N THR A 178 -20.74 -17.21 35.46
CA THR A 178 -20.54 -18.35 34.54
C THR A 178 -21.83 -18.67 33.76
N GLU A 179 -23.01 -18.37 34.31
CA GLU A 179 -24.30 -18.60 33.65
C GLU A 179 -24.64 -17.51 32.62
N MET A 180 -24.11 -16.29 32.78
CA MET A 180 -24.32 -15.16 31.87
C MET A 180 -23.24 -15.13 30.78
N THR A 181 -23.34 -16.03 29.80
CA THR A 181 -22.40 -16.07 28.66
C THR A 181 -22.55 -14.83 27.77
N PRO A 182 -21.47 -14.08 27.47
CA PRO A 182 -21.57 -12.86 26.68
C PRO A 182 -22.27 -13.05 25.32
N TYR A 183 -23.02 -12.04 24.89
CA TYR A 183 -23.71 -11.97 23.61
C TYR A 183 -22.76 -11.75 22.44
N GLU A 184 -21.55 -11.23 22.71
CA GLU A 184 -20.52 -10.93 21.71
C GLU A 184 -21.02 -9.96 20.61
N ALA A 185 -21.97 -9.08 20.93
CA ALA A 185 -22.61 -8.21 19.95
C ALA A 185 -21.60 -7.28 19.25
N GLU A 186 -20.61 -6.74 19.98
CA GLU A 186 -19.53 -5.96 19.39
C GLU A 186 -18.69 -6.76 18.38
N ALA A 187 -18.40 -8.04 18.66
CA ALA A 187 -17.67 -8.92 17.75
C ALA A 187 -18.48 -9.24 16.48
N VAL A 188 -19.80 -9.42 16.61
CA VAL A 188 -20.70 -9.59 15.47
C VAL A 188 -20.71 -8.34 14.60
N ILE A 189 -20.83 -7.14 15.19
CA ILE A 189 -20.75 -5.86 14.44
C ILE A 189 -19.40 -5.78 13.72
N ALA A 190 -18.30 -6.04 14.41
CA ALA A 190 -16.97 -6.00 13.84
C ALA A 190 -16.86 -6.90 12.60
N ASN A 191 -17.35 -8.14 12.69
CA ASN A 191 -17.32 -9.08 11.57
C ASN A 191 -18.19 -8.63 10.38
N LEU A 192 -19.37 -8.05 10.63
CA LEU A 192 -20.22 -7.49 9.58
C LEU A 192 -19.55 -6.30 8.88
N VAL A 193 -18.90 -5.43 9.64
CA VAL A 193 -18.17 -4.28 9.09
C VAL A 193 -16.95 -4.74 8.30
N LYS A 194 -16.20 -5.76 8.77
CA LYS A 194 -15.09 -6.36 8.00
C LYS A 194 -15.56 -6.95 6.67
N SER A 195 -16.69 -7.67 6.68
CA SER A 195 -17.32 -8.18 5.45
C SER A 195 -17.73 -7.04 4.50
N TRP A 196 -18.28 -5.96 5.04
CA TRP A 196 -18.61 -4.75 4.29
C TRP A 196 -17.36 -4.09 3.68
N ILE A 197 -16.29 -3.93 4.46
CA ILE A 197 -14.99 -3.39 4.00
C ILE A 197 -14.47 -4.25 2.86
N SER A 198 -14.39 -5.57 3.05
CA SER A 198 -13.92 -6.51 2.03
C SER A 198 -14.73 -6.37 0.74
N THR A 199 -16.06 -6.32 0.83
CA THR A 199 -16.94 -6.13 -0.34
C THR A 199 -16.67 -4.81 -1.06
N ARG A 200 -16.46 -3.71 -0.33
CA ARG A 200 -16.17 -2.39 -0.91
C ARG A 200 -14.82 -2.37 -1.62
N VAL A 201 -13.79 -2.91 -0.98
CA VAL A 201 -12.42 -3.01 -1.50
C VAL A 201 -12.38 -3.86 -2.77
N GLU A 202 -13.04 -5.02 -2.78
CA GLU A 202 -13.05 -5.89 -3.96
C GLU A 202 -13.80 -5.30 -5.15
N ARG A 203 -14.93 -4.63 -4.90
CA ARG A 203 -15.63 -3.86 -5.94
C ARG A 203 -14.77 -2.75 -6.53
N LEU A 204 -14.03 -2.02 -5.68
CA LEU A 204 -13.11 -0.98 -6.13
C LEU A 204 -11.98 -1.56 -6.98
N LYS A 205 -11.39 -2.68 -6.57
CA LYS A 205 -10.32 -3.35 -7.31
C LYS A 205 -10.76 -3.85 -8.69
N GLU A 206 -11.95 -4.43 -8.79
CA GLU A 206 -12.55 -4.84 -10.06
C GLU A 206 -12.83 -3.63 -10.95
N TRP A 207 -13.38 -2.57 -10.37
CA TRP A 207 -13.61 -1.31 -11.07
C TRP A 207 -12.30 -0.70 -11.60
N VAL A 208 -11.26 -0.62 -10.78
CA VAL A 208 -9.91 -0.13 -11.15
C VAL A 208 -9.37 -0.93 -12.33
N THR A 209 -9.49 -2.27 -12.28
CA THR A 209 -8.98 -3.14 -13.34
C THR A 209 -9.69 -2.91 -14.66
N ARG A 210 -11.04 -2.77 -14.64
CA ARG A 210 -11.82 -2.52 -15.86
C ARG A 210 -11.58 -1.13 -16.45
N ASN A 211 -11.48 -0.10 -15.60
CA ASN A 211 -11.30 1.27 -16.07
C ASN A 211 -9.90 1.50 -16.64
N LEU A 212 -8.85 0.93 -16.02
CA LEU A 212 -7.49 1.04 -16.56
C LEU A 212 -7.33 0.37 -17.93
N GLN A 213 -8.08 -0.70 -18.22
CA GLN A 213 -8.09 -1.32 -19.55
C GLN A 213 -8.72 -0.41 -20.62
N GLN A 214 -9.60 0.50 -20.22
CA GLN A 214 -10.29 1.42 -21.12
C GLN A 214 -9.65 2.83 -21.14
N GLU A 215 -8.65 3.06 -20.28
CA GLU A 215 -8.02 4.37 -20.13
C GLU A 215 -7.12 4.70 -21.33
N ILE A 216 -7.42 5.84 -21.98
CA ILE A 216 -6.76 6.28 -23.21
C ILE A 216 -5.58 7.22 -22.90
N TRP A 217 -5.52 7.78 -21.68
CA TRP A 217 -4.47 8.71 -21.24
C TRP A 217 -4.44 9.99 -22.07
N ASN A 218 -5.62 10.56 -22.33
CA ASN A 218 -5.75 11.72 -23.22
C ASN A 218 -5.27 13.02 -22.55
N PRO A 219 -4.24 13.72 -23.09
CA PRO A 219 -3.72 14.97 -22.52
C PRO A 219 -4.69 16.14 -22.59
N ARG A 220 -5.78 16.01 -23.36
CA ARG A 220 -6.83 17.04 -23.50
C ARG A 220 -8.06 16.76 -22.63
N ALA A 221 -8.04 15.72 -21.79
CA ALA A 221 -9.21 15.33 -21.01
C ALA A 221 -9.64 16.39 -19.99
N ASN A 222 -8.70 17.12 -19.39
CA ASN A 222 -8.96 18.19 -18.44
C ASN A 222 -7.79 19.18 -18.40
N LYS A 223 -7.99 20.32 -17.71
CA LYS A 223 -6.99 21.40 -17.59
C LYS A 223 -5.70 20.94 -16.91
N GLU A 224 -5.80 20.02 -15.95
CA GLU A 224 -4.67 19.49 -15.19
C GLU A 224 -3.92 18.37 -15.94
N ARG A 225 -4.45 17.92 -17.09
CA ARG A 225 -3.91 16.85 -17.94
C ARG A 225 -3.67 15.57 -17.13
N VAL A 226 -4.63 15.24 -16.27
CA VAL A 226 -4.69 14.05 -15.41
C VAL A 226 -5.67 13.04 -16.01
N ALA A 227 -5.45 11.74 -15.81
CA ALA A 227 -6.38 10.72 -16.25
C ALA A 227 -7.71 10.79 -15.47
N PRO A 228 -8.88 10.77 -16.14
CA PRO A 228 -10.18 10.73 -15.46
C PRO A 228 -10.32 9.56 -14.49
N SER A 229 -9.75 8.39 -14.83
CA SER A 229 -9.75 7.22 -13.93
C SER A 229 -9.00 7.47 -12.61
N GLY A 230 -7.98 8.32 -12.62
CA GLY A 230 -7.22 8.71 -11.41
C GLY A 230 -8.04 9.60 -10.47
N VAL A 231 -8.84 10.51 -11.02
CA VAL A 231 -9.76 11.34 -10.22
C VAL A 231 -10.86 10.49 -9.61
N GLU A 232 -11.40 9.56 -10.40
CA GLU A 232 -12.54 8.74 -10.03
C GLU A 232 -12.19 7.66 -8.98
N VAL A 233 -10.97 7.09 -9.03
CA VAL A 233 -10.50 6.17 -7.98
C VAL A 233 -10.34 6.89 -6.64
N LEU A 234 -9.83 8.13 -6.64
CA LEU A 234 -9.71 8.94 -5.43
C LEU A 234 -11.08 9.31 -4.86
N ARG A 235 -12.03 9.72 -5.73
CA ARG A 235 -13.42 9.98 -5.35
C ARG A 235 -14.06 8.74 -4.70
N SER A 236 -13.86 7.57 -5.29
CA SER A 236 -14.40 6.32 -4.75
C SER A 236 -13.80 5.94 -3.40
N ILE A 237 -12.51 6.20 -3.19
CA ILE A 237 -11.82 6.03 -1.91
C ILE A 237 -12.42 6.98 -0.86
N ASP A 238 -12.58 8.26 -1.21
CA ASP A 238 -13.16 9.28 -0.34
C ASP A 238 -14.58 8.93 0.09
N GLU A 239 -15.44 8.55 -0.86
CA GLU A 239 -16.81 8.10 -0.59
C GLU A 239 -16.87 6.86 0.31
N THR A 240 -15.86 5.99 0.24
CA THR A 240 -15.79 4.82 1.09
C THR A 240 -15.41 5.20 2.53
N PHE A 241 -14.51 6.17 2.73
CA PHE A 241 -14.22 6.71 4.05
C PHE A 241 -15.44 7.42 4.66
N GLU A 242 -16.10 8.29 3.89
CA GLU A 242 -17.31 8.96 4.35
C GLU A 242 -18.39 7.96 4.75
N ALA A 243 -18.64 6.95 3.90
CA ALA A 243 -19.59 5.89 4.22
C ALA A 243 -19.20 5.08 5.46
N PHE A 244 -17.90 4.85 5.70
CA PHE A 244 -17.41 4.18 6.89
C PHE A 244 -17.67 5.00 8.15
N PHE A 245 -17.28 6.28 8.19
CA PHE A 245 -17.47 7.14 9.37
C PHE A 245 -18.94 7.44 9.68
N LEU A 246 -19.83 7.36 8.68
CA LEU A 246 -21.28 7.45 8.87
C LEU A 246 -21.89 6.19 9.53
N LEU A 247 -21.17 5.07 9.65
CA LEU A 247 -21.66 3.89 10.35
C LEU A 247 -21.81 4.22 11.85
N PRO A 248 -22.97 3.92 12.47
CA PRO A 248 -23.21 4.23 13.87
C PRO A 248 -22.55 3.18 14.77
N ILE A 249 -21.23 3.05 14.75
CA ILE A 249 -20.46 2.04 15.49
C ILE A 249 -19.42 2.69 16.42
N PRO A 250 -19.16 2.14 17.61
CA PRO A 250 -18.16 2.67 18.54
C PRO A 250 -16.72 2.27 18.17
N MET A 251 -16.55 1.26 17.31
CA MET A 251 -15.29 0.58 17.01
C MET A 251 -14.54 1.11 15.79
N HIS A 252 -14.83 2.34 15.35
CA HIS A 252 -14.14 2.99 14.22
C HIS A 252 -12.61 2.89 14.32
N PRO A 253 -11.97 3.23 15.45
CA PRO A 253 -10.50 3.20 15.53
C PRO A 253 -9.90 1.79 15.35
N ALA A 254 -10.62 0.76 15.79
CA ALA A 254 -10.17 -0.63 15.71
C ALA A 254 -10.29 -1.21 14.29
N LEU A 255 -11.27 -0.76 13.51
CA LEU A 255 -11.55 -1.28 12.16
C LEU A 255 -10.95 -0.43 11.03
N LEU A 256 -10.62 0.83 11.32
CA LEU A 256 -10.03 1.74 10.34
C LEU A 256 -8.72 1.23 9.71
N PRO A 257 -7.78 0.59 10.42
CA PRO A 257 -6.57 0.04 9.80
C PRO A 257 -6.87 -0.96 8.68
N GLU A 258 -7.91 -1.78 8.85
CA GLU A 258 -8.30 -2.78 7.85
C GLU A 258 -8.82 -2.11 6.58
N LEU A 259 -9.68 -1.08 6.73
CA LEU A 259 -10.14 -0.27 5.61
C LEU A 259 -8.99 0.44 4.89
N LYS A 260 -8.12 1.13 5.66
CA LYS A 260 -6.96 1.85 5.12
C LYS A 260 -6.05 0.94 4.30
N ASN A 261 -5.69 -0.21 4.85
CA ASN A 261 -4.84 -1.18 4.17
C ASN A 261 -5.49 -1.72 2.89
N GLY A 262 -6.80 -1.97 2.90
CA GLY A 262 -7.54 -2.41 1.72
C GLY A 262 -7.54 -1.36 0.60
N LEU A 263 -7.84 -0.10 0.95
CA LEU A 263 -7.88 1.01 0.00
C LEU A 263 -6.48 1.38 -0.51
N ASP A 264 -5.46 1.38 0.35
CA ASP A 264 -4.07 1.65 -0.03
C ASP A 264 -3.55 0.61 -1.03
N ARG A 265 -3.82 -0.68 -0.80
CA ARG A 265 -3.47 -1.73 -1.76
C ARG A 265 -4.21 -1.60 -3.09
N CYS A 266 -5.47 -1.17 -3.07
CA CYS A 266 -6.23 -0.93 -4.31
C CYS A 266 -5.63 0.22 -5.12
N LEU A 267 -5.30 1.33 -4.46
CA LEU A 267 -4.68 2.48 -5.10
C LEU A 267 -3.25 2.18 -5.57
N GLN A 268 -2.47 1.45 -4.78
CA GLN A 268 -1.16 0.96 -5.19
C GLN A 268 -1.27 0.10 -6.47
N ASN A 269 -2.24 -0.81 -6.53
CA ASN A 269 -2.47 -1.62 -7.72
C ASN A 269 -2.88 -0.76 -8.93
N TYR A 270 -3.66 0.31 -8.72
CA TYR A 270 -3.93 1.29 -9.78
C TYR A 270 -2.63 1.92 -10.29
N ILE A 271 -1.78 2.40 -9.39
CA ILE A 271 -0.50 3.06 -9.71
C ILE A 271 0.42 2.12 -10.48
N LEU A 272 0.62 0.89 -10.00
CA LEU A 272 1.49 -0.10 -10.63
C LEU A 272 0.99 -0.48 -12.03
N LYS A 273 -0.33 -0.66 -12.21
CA LYS A 273 -0.91 -0.93 -13.52
C LYS A 273 -0.81 0.28 -14.46
N ALA A 274 -0.93 1.50 -13.95
CA ALA A 274 -0.75 2.71 -14.75
C ALA A 274 0.67 2.86 -15.30
N ILE A 275 1.68 2.35 -14.59
CA ILE A 275 3.09 2.35 -15.01
C ILE A 275 3.41 1.16 -15.93
N SER A 276 2.69 0.03 -15.76
CA SER A 276 2.94 -1.18 -16.53
C SER A 276 2.88 -0.94 -18.05
N GLY A 277 3.81 -1.57 -18.80
CA GLY A 277 3.88 -1.42 -20.26
C GLY A 277 4.46 -0.10 -20.76
N CYS A 278 4.92 0.82 -19.89
CA CYS A 278 5.55 2.08 -20.33
C CYS A 278 7.00 1.92 -20.82
N GLY A 279 7.58 0.73 -20.70
CA GLY A 279 8.99 0.45 -20.97
C GLY A 279 9.91 0.94 -19.85
N SER A 280 11.20 0.67 -20.00
CA SER A 280 12.28 1.13 -19.12
C SER A 280 13.49 1.54 -19.95
N ARG A 281 14.55 2.02 -19.30
CA ARG A 281 15.84 2.30 -19.97
C ARG A 281 16.31 1.16 -20.86
N SER A 282 16.27 -0.08 -20.37
CA SER A 282 16.73 -1.26 -21.12
C SER A 282 15.82 -1.62 -22.30
N THR A 283 14.57 -1.16 -22.32
CA THR A 283 13.64 -1.37 -23.44
C THR A 283 14.06 -0.57 -24.68
N PHE A 284 14.57 0.66 -24.49
CA PHE A 284 14.82 1.58 -25.60
C PHE A 284 16.29 1.66 -26.02
N VAL A 285 17.24 1.45 -25.10
CA VAL A 285 18.66 1.57 -25.41
C VAL A 285 19.09 0.47 -26.40
N PRO A 286 19.78 0.81 -27.51
CA PRO A 286 20.21 -0.16 -28.49
C PRO A 286 21.28 -1.11 -27.91
N THR A 287 21.26 -2.36 -28.36
CA THR A 287 22.29 -3.33 -27.98
C THR A 287 23.66 -2.88 -28.46
N MET A 288 24.67 -2.97 -27.60
CA MET A 288 26.04 -2.58 -27.95
C MET A 288 26.54 -3.40 -29.16
N PRO A 289 27.02 -2.74 -30.22
CA PRO A 289 27.58 -3.44 -31.37
C PRO A 289 28.90 -4.12 -30.99
N ALA A 290 29.23 -5.21 -31.68
CA ALA A 290 30.49 -5.89 -31.46
C ALA A 290 31.68 -5.00 -31.89
N LEU A 291 32.80 -5.15 -31.18
CA LEU A 291 33.98 -4.31 -31.40
C LEU A 291 34.62 -4.61 -32.76
N THR A 292 34.75 -3.57 -33.56
CA THR A 292 35.45 -3.59 -34.86
C THR A 292 36.53 -2.52 -34.88
N ARG A 293 37.56 -2.71 -35.69
CA ARG A 293 38.57 -1.67 -35.97
C ARG A 293 38.26 -0.92 -37.26
N CYS A 294 38.56 0.38 -37.32
CA CYS A 294 38.39 1.19 -38.53
C CYS A 294 39.14 0.62 -39.75
N SER A 295 38.54 0.74 -40.93
CA SER A 295 39.24 0.46 -42.19
C SER A 295 39.94 1.72 -42.70
N THR A 296 41.17 1.94 -42.24
CA THR A 296 42.05 2.96 -42.83
C THR A 296 42.48 2.51 -44.24
N GLY A 297 41.87 3.07 -45.29
CA GLY A 297 42.16 2.66 -46.68
C GLY A 297 41.51 3.49 -47.80
N SER A 298 42.33 4.38 -48.36
CA SER A 298 42.30 5.06 -49.68
C SER A 298 41.35 6.26 -49.90
N LYS A 299 41.98 7.41 -50.17
CA LYS A 299 41.40 8.64 -50.74
C LYS A 299 40.90 8.43 -52.20
N PHE A 300 40.06 7.43 -52.42
CA PHE A 300 39.33 7.21 -53.68
C PHE A 300 37.86 6.94 -53.36
N ARG A 301 37.12 8.00 -53.03
CA ARG A 301 35.65 8.04 -53.11
C ARG A 301 35.14 9.16 -54.02
N VAL A 302 35.90 9.50 -55.06
CA VAL A 302 35.39 10.32 -56.19
C VAL A 302 34.64 9.43 -57.21
N PHE A 303 34.75 8.10 -57.14
CA PHE A 303 34.04 7.17 -58.04
C PHE A 303 33.40 5.98 -57.30
N ARG A 304 32.55 6.26 -56.31
CA ARG A 304 31.32 5.47 -56.18
C ARG A 304 30.17 6.39 -56.53
N LYS A 305 29.51 6.02 -57.62
CA LYS A 305 28.26 6.56 -58.15
C LYS A 305 27.44 7.23 -57.05
N LYS A 306 27.02 8.46 -57.32
CA LYS A 306 25.98 9.21 -56.60
C LYS A 306 24.67 8.40 -56.59
N GLU A 307 24.65 7.29 -55.88
CA GLU A 307 23.42 6.79 -55.30
C GLU A 307 23.21 7.72 -54.12
N ARG A 308 22.28 8.66 -54.33
CA ARG A 308 21.63 9.35 -53.22
C ARG A 308 21.42 8.30 -52.12
N PRO A 309 21.76 8.55 -50.84
CA PRO A 309 21.09 7.77 -49.80
C PRO A 309 19.61 7.84 -50.16
N PRO A 310 18.84 6.73 -50.13
CA PRO A 310 17.41 6.84 -50.39
C PRO A 310 16.96 7.97 -49.48
N MET A 311 16.49 9.04 -50.10
CA MET A 311 15.95 10.20 -49.43
C MET A 311 14.98 9.56 -48.45
N VAL A 312 15.37 9.48 -47.18
CA VAL A 312 14.53 8.86 -46.16
C VAL A 312 13.34 9.78 -46.21
N SER A 313 12.29 9.28 -46.83
CA SER A 313 11.08 10.04 -47.06
C SER A 313 10.77 10.64 -45.71
N TYR A 314 10.74 11.96 -45.64
CA TYR A 314 10.26 12.73 -44.51
C TYR A 314 8.78 12.36 -44.35
N ARG A 315 8.51 11.16 -43.84
CA ARG A 315 7.19 10.77 -43.39
C ARG A 315 7.12 11.31 -41.99
N LYS A 316 6.61 12.54 -41.89
CA LYS A 316 5.80 12.92 -40.72
C LYS A 316 4.97 11.69 -40.38
N SER A 317 5.19 11.13 -39.20
CA SER A 317 4.38 10.05 -38.63
C SER A 317 2.98 10.59 -38.34
N GLN A 318 2.19 10.79 -39.39
CA GLN A 318 0.75 10.88 -39.28
C GLN A 318 0.19 9.49 -39.56
N SER A 319 -0.32 8.89 -38.47
CA SER A 319 -1.54 8.09 -38.43
C SER A 319 -1.76 7.11 -39.60
N GLY A 320 -1.50 5.84 -39.34
CA GLY A 320 -1.89 4.73 -40.23
C GLY A 320 -1.67 3.40 -39.55
N THR A 321 -2.70 2.93 -38.84
CA THR A 321 -2.85 1.62 -38.20
C THR A 321 -2.44 0.48 -39.13
N THR A 322 -1.44 -0.32 -38.74
CA THR A 322 -1.41 -1.79 -38.90
C THR A 322 -0.34 -2.39 -37.98
N ASN A 323 -0.81 -2.93 -36.85
CA ASN A 323 -0.26 -4.00 -36.01
C ASN A 323 1.25 -4.00 -35.66
N GLY A 324 1.58 -3.60 -34.42
CA GLY A 324 2.78 -4.07 -33.73
C GLY A 324 3.56 -3.09 -32.85
N ASP A 325 3.09 -1.86 -32.61
CA ASP A 325 3.77 -0.93 -31.68
C ASP A 325 2.83 -0.57 -30.52
N ASP A 326 2.83 -1.41 -29.49
CA ASP A 326 2.07 -1.24 -28.24
C ASP A 326 2.63 -0.11 -27.34
N SER A 327 3.48 0.78 -27.88
CA SER A 327 4.18 1.77 -27.07
C SER A 327 3.40 3.09 -26.95
N PHE A 328 3.13 3.52 -25.71
CA PHE A 328 2.40 4.76 -25.42
C PHE A 328 3.13 6.00 -25.92
N SER A 329 2.40 6.98 -26.47
CA SER A 329 2.98 8.25 -26.94
C SER A 329 3.53 9.11 -25.79
N ILE A 330 4.45 10.03 -26.08
CA ILE A 330 5.05 10.93 -25.08
C ILE A 330 3.97 11.69 -24.27
N PRO A 331 2.96 12.34 -24.89
CA PRO A 331 1.91 13.02 -24.14
C PRO A 331 1.12 12.09 -23.21
N GLN A 332 0.88 10.82 -23.60
CA GLN A 332 0.18 9.85 -22.75
C GLN A 332 1.02 9.48 -21.53
N LEU A 333 2.34 9.32 -21.69
CA LEU A 333 3.25 9.09 -20.58
C LEU A 333 3.32 10.32 -19.64
N CYS A 334 3.28 11.54 -20.19
CA CYS A 334 3.18 12.77 -19.39
C CYS A 334 1.89 12.83 -18.55
N VAL A 335 0.74 12.44 -19.12
CA VAL A 335 -0.54 12.36 -18.38
C VAL A 335 -0.45 11.38 -17.21
N ARG A 336 0.24 10.25 -17.37
CA ARG A 336 0.48 9.30 -16.26
C ARG A 336 1.29 9.93 -15.15
N ILE A 337 2.38 10.63 -15.48
CA ILE A 337 3.19 11.35 -14.49
C ILE A 337 2.34 12.36 -13.73
N ASN A 338 1.53 13.16 -14.44
CA ASN A 338 0.63 14.13 -13.82
C ASN A 338 -0.40 13.45 -12.92
N THR A 339 -0.93 12.30 -13.35
CA THR A 339 -1.90 11.52 -12.58
C THR A 339 -1.29 11.02 -11.28
N LEU A 340 -0.07 10.48 -11.30
CA LEU A 340 0.62 10.06 -10.07
C LEU A 340 0.95 11.25 -9.16
N HIS A 341 1.29 12.40 -9.74
CA HIS A 341 1.52 13.62 -8.96
C HIS A 341 0.23 14.12 -8.30
N SER A 342 -0.88 14.12 -9.03
CA SER A 342 -2.21 14.49 -8.54
C SER A 342 -2.67 13.56 -7.43
N ILE A 343 -2.56 12.24 -7.63
CA ILE A 343 -2.85 11.23 -6.59
C ILE A 343 -2.08 11.54 -5.31
N ARG A 344 -0.75 11.73 -5.41
CA ARG A 344 0.07 12.05 -4.23
C ARG A 344 -0.42 13.31 -3.50
N LYS A 345 -0.78 14.36 -4.23
CA LYS A 345 -1.28 15.62 -3.63
C LYS A 345 -2.61 15.40 -2.91
N GLU A 346 -3.53 14.65 -3.50
CA GLU A 346 -4.84 14.38 -2.90
C GLU A 346 -4.76 13.41 -1.71
N LEU A 347 -3.77 12.51 -1.70
CA LEU A 347 -3.51 11.64 -0.55
C LEU A 347 -3.16 12.44 0.72
N ASP A 348 -2.34 13.49 0.61
CA ASP A 348 -2.02 14.38 1.73
C ASP A 348 -3.29 15.07 2.30
N VAL A 349 -4.30 15.32 1.45
CA VAL A 349 -5.58 15.92 1.86
C VAL A 349 -6.47 14.89 2.55
N LEU A 350 -6.57 13.69 1.98
CA LEU A 350 -7.35 12.58 2.55
C LEU A 350 -6.81 12.15 3.92
N GLU A 351 -5.49 12.10 4.10
CA GLU A 351 -4.87 11.77 5.38
C GLU A 351 -5.28 12.77 6.48
N LYS A 352 -5.17 14.08 6.19
CA LYS A 352 -5.59 15.14 7.12
C LYS A 352 -7.07 15.07 7.48
N ARG A 353 -7.93 14.80 6.50
CA ARG A 353 -9.37 14.63 6.71
C ARG A 353 -9.66 13.42 7.62
N THR A 354 -9.01 12.29 7.35
CA THR A 354 -9.16 11.07 8.14
C THR A 354 -8.74 11.28 9.60
N ILE A 355 -7.65 12.03 9.84
CA ILE A 355 -7.21 12.41 11.18
C ILE A 355 -8.26 13.27 11.89
N SER A 356 -8.87 14.23 11.20
CA SER A 356 -9.95 15.07 11.75
C SER A 356 -11.16 14.23 12.15
N GLN A 357 -11.64 13.36 11.26
CA GLN A 357 -12.81 12.50 11.52
C GLN A 357 -12.54 11.49 12.64
N LEU A 358 -11.31 10.98 12.76
CA LEU A 358 -10.89 10.16 13.89
C LEU A 358 -10.97 10.91 15.22
N ARG A 359 -10.51 12.17 15.25
CA ARG A 359 -10.53 13.03 16.44
C ARG A 359 -11.95 13.34 16.90
N ASP A 360 -12.88 13.53 15.97
CA ASP A 360 -14.29 13.79 16.29
C ASP A 360 -15.00 12.55 16.87
N ASN A 361 -14.66 11.35 16.37
CA ASN A 361 -15.28 10.10 16.80
C ASN A 361 -14.64 9.47 18.05
N THR A 362 -13.34 9.69 18.23
CA THR A 362 -12.55 9.13 19.33
C THR A 362 -12.43 10.21 20.39
N ARG A 363 -13.28 10.20 21.42
CA ARG A 363 -13.22 11.13 22.57
C ARG A 363 -11.94 11.00 23.43
N VAL A 364 -10.87 10.42 22.89
CA VAL A 364 -9.61 10.10 23.56
C VAL A 364 -8.60 11.19 23.21
N HIS A 365 -8.11 11.90 24.23
CA HIS A 365 -7.10 12.97 24.12
C HIS A 365 -5.65 12.45 23.98
N ASP A 366 -5.43 11.27 23.43
CA ASP A 366 -4.09 10.71 23.22
C ASP A 366 -3.62 10.97 21.78
N ASP A 367 -2.95 12.11 21.58
CA ASP A 367 -2.48 12.57 20.27
C ASP A 367 -1.52 11.55 19.61
N ASN A 368 -0.80 10.72 20.37
CA ASN A 368 0.17 9.76 19.82
C ASN A 368 -0.51 8.57 19.12
N ILE A 369 -1.66 8.12 19.64
CA ILE A 369 -2.42 7.02 19.04
C ILE A 369 -3.12 7.51 17.76
N VAL A 370 -3.64 8.74 17.78
CA VAL A 370 -4.31 9.35 16.63
C VAL A 370 -3.32 9.63 15.49
N ASP A 371 -2.08 10.03 15.80
CA ASP A 371 -1.04 10.26 14.79
C ASP A 371 -0.61 8.94 14.11
N GLY A 372 -0.33 7.90 14.89
CA GLY A 372 0.03 6.58 14.35
C GLY A 372 -1.11 5.92 13.57
N LEU A 373 -2.35 6.05 14.06
CA LEU A 373 -3.54 5.58 13.37
C LEU A 373 -3.89 6.47 12.17
N GLY A 374 -3.46 7.73 12.16
CA GLY A 374 -3.73 8.75 11.16
C GLY A 374 -3.03 8.51 9.84
N LYS A 375 -1.81 7.93 9.88
CA LYS A 375 -1.02 7.62 8.68
C LYS A 375 -1.78 6.72 7.72
N CYS A 376 -1.91 7.16 6.48
CA CYS A 376 -2.59 6.45 5.42
C CYS A 376 -1.71 6.39 4.18
N PHE A 377 -1.94 5.40 3.33
CA PHE A 377 -1.46 5.40 1.96
C PHE A 377 0.06 5.37 1.77
N GLU A 378 0.82 4.88 2.75
CA GLU A 378 2.29 4.81 2.66
C GLU A 378 2.76 4.03 1.43
N LEU A 379 2.08 2.93 1.09
CA LEU A 379 2.42 2.12 -0.08
C LEU A 379 2.15 2.88 -1.38
N SER A 380 1.00 3.55 -1.47
CA SER A 380 0.62 4.35 -2.63
C SER A 380 1.52 5.58 -2.81
N VAL A 381 1.89 6.27 -1.73
CA VAL A 381 2.80 7.42 -1.77
C VAL A 381 4.17 7.00 -2.28
N ALA A 382 4.74 5.91 -1.74
CA ALA A 382 6.01 5.37 -2.20
C ALA A 382 5.94 4.95 -3.68
N SER A 383 4.86 4.27 -4.08
CA SER A 383 4.66 3.82 -5.46
C SER A 383 4.47 4.98 -6.44
N CYS A 384 3.85 6.09 -6.02
CA CYS A 384 3.76 7.31 -6.84
C CYS A 384 5.14 7.93 -7.09
N LEU A 385 5.98 8.03 -6.06
CA LEU A 385 7.33 8.60 -6.17
C LEU A 385 8.20 7.76 -7.11
N GLU A 386 8.18 6.45 -6.91
CA GLU A 386 8.90 5.50 -7.75
C GLU A 386 8.34 5.50 -9.19
N GLY A 387 7.01 5.51 -9.35
CA GLY A 387 6.37 5.56 -10.65
C GLY A 387 6.71 6.81 -11.44
N ILE A 388 6.72 7.98 -10.80
CA ILE A 388 7.17 9.23 -11.43
C ILE A 388 8.62 9.11 -11.87
N GLN A 389 9.50 8.48 -11.07
CA GLN A 389 10.89 8.23 -11.45
C GLN A 389 10.99 7.35 -12.69
N GLN A 390 10.34 6.18 -12.66
CA GLN A 390 10.39 5.20 -13.74
C GLN A 390 9.82 5.77 -15.05
N LEU A 391 8.69 6.47 -14.98
CA LEU A 391 8.08 7.11 -16.15
C LEU A 391 8.95 8.24 -16.70
N SER A 392 9.57 9.05 -15.83
CA SER A 392 10.50 10.10 -16.27
C SER A 392 11.69 9.51 -17.04
N GLU A 393 12.24 8.41 -16.54
CA GLU A 393 13.32 7.68 -17.22
C GLU A 393 12.84 7.07 -18.54
N ALA A 394 11.70 6.37 -18.54
CA ALA A 394 11.13 5.73 -19.72
C ALA A 394 10.84 6.74 -20.85
N ILE A 395 10.20 7.87 -20.53
CA ILE A 395 9.96 8.97 -21.49
C ILE A 395 11.29 9.44 -22.10
N SER A 396 12.30 9.62 -21.27
CA SER A 396 13.60 10.16 -21.68
C SER A 396 14.28 9.23 -22.68
N TYR A 397 14.43 7.94 -22.35
CA TYR A 397 15.06 6.99 -23.27
C TYR A 397 14.19 6.69 -24.50
N LYS A 398 12.86 6.77 -24.39
CA LYS A 398 11.96 6.69 -25.55
C LYS A 398 12.20 7.86 -26.50
N ILE A 399 12.25 9.10 -26.03
CA ILE A 399 12.53 10.26 -26.88
C ILE A 399 13.87 10.06 -27.61
N ILE A 400 14.93 9.73 -26.88
CA ILE A 400 16.29 9.70 -27.44
C ILE A 400 16.53 8.53 -28.39
N PHE A 401 16.07 7.32 -28.05
CA PHE A 401 16.41 6.09 -28.78
C PHE A 401 15.27 5.47 -29.59
N HIS A 402 14.03 5.97 -29.44
CA HIS A 402 12.89 5.58 -30.25
C HIS A 402 12.46 6.71 -31.19
N GLU A 403 12.05 7.86 -30.63
CA GLU A 403 11.50 8.98 -31.43
C GLU A 403 12.58 9.68 -32.27
N LEU A 404 13.75 9.95 -31.67
CA LEU A 404 14.85 10.68 -32.31
C LEU A 404 15.94 9.74 -32.85
N ARG A 405 15.65 8.43 -32.94
CA ARG A 405 16.63 7.43 -33.36
C ARG A 405 17.24 7.73 -34.74
N HIS A 406 16.41 8.17 -35.69
CA HIS A 406 16.79 8.39 -37.09
C HIS A 406 17.84 9.49 -37.25
N ILE A 407 17.76 10.54 -36.44
CA ILE A 407 18.67 11.70 -36.45
C ILE A 407 19.80 11.57 -35.44
N PHE A 408 19.59 10.79 -34.36
CA PHE A 408 20.60 10.64 -33.32
C PHE A 408 21.45 9.40 -33.56
N TRP A 409 20.86 8.21 -33.44
CA TRP A 409 21.60 6.95 -33.55
C TRP A 409 21.96 6.58 -34.99
N ASP A 410 21.12 6.90 -35.97
CA ASP A 410 21.32 6.48 -37.37
C ASP A 410 22.01 7.57 -38.23
N TYR A 411 22.19 8.80 -37.72
CA TYR A 411 22.76 9.93 -38.46
C TYR A 411 24.01 10.55 -37.82
N LEU A 412 24.00 10.90 -36.52
CA LEU A 412 25.11 11.64 -35.89
C LEU A 412 26.46 10.96 -36.10
N TYR A 413 27.41 11.68 -36.70
CA TYR A 413 28.78 11.24 -37.06
C TYR A 413 28.89 10.04 -38.01
N VAL A 414 27.80 9.66 -38.67
CA VAL A 414 27.84 8.57 -39.66
C VAL A 414 28.58 9.04 -40.90
N ALA A 415 29.53 8.22 -41.36
CA ALA A 415 30.45 8.47 -42.47
C ALA A 415 31.47 9.60 -42.24
N ASP A 416 31.03 10.81 -41.89
CA ASP A 416 31.90 11.98 -41.70
C ASP A 416 31.34 12.93 -40.63
N VAL A 417 32.21 13.35 -39.71
CA VAL A 417 31.84 14.15 -38.52
C VAL A 417 31.41 15.56 -38.91
N SER A 418 32.06 16.17 -39.90
CA SER A 418 31.79 17.55 -40.32
C SER A 418 30.44 17.70 -41.02
N SER A 419 29.96 16.64 -41.68
CA SER A 419 28.71 16.65 -42.46
C SER A 419 27.48 16.10 -41.74
N SER A 420 27.68 15.35 -40.65
CA SER A 420 26.61 14.72 -39.87
C SER A 420 26.69 15.17 -38.40
N ARG A 421 26.39 16.44 -38.19
CA ARG A 421 26.51 17.16 -36.91
C ARG A 421 25.26 17.04 -36.04
N ILE A 422 25.31 17.58 -34.81
CA ILE A 422 24.26 17.42 -33.80
C ILE A 422 23.02 18.31 -33.98
N GLU A 423 23.09 19.41 -34.74
CA GLU A 423 22.04 20.43 -34.80
C GLU A 423 20.67 19.89 -35.23
N PRO A 424 20.54 18.99 -36.23
CA PRO A 424 19.24 18.41 -36.58
C PRO A 424 18.59 17.66 -35.40
N PHE A 425 19.41 17.01 -34.57
CA PHE A 425 18.94 16.36 -33.36
C PHE A 425 18.47 17.37 -32.31
N LEU A 426 19.22 18.46 -32.10
CA LEU A 426 18.85 19.51 -31.15
C LEU A 426 17.50 20.15 -31.52
N GLN A 427 17.27 20.41 -32.81
CA GLN A 427 16.01 21.00 -33.28
C GLN A 427 14.79 20.09 -33.03
N GLU A 428 14.90 18.79 -33.29
CA GLU A 428 13.79 17.87 -33.00
C GLU A 428 13.65 17.57 -31.50
N LEU A 429 14.75 17.58 -30.74
CA LEU A 429 14.73 17.47 -29.29
C LEU A 429 14.01 18.66 -28.65
N GLU A 430 14.28 19.88 -29.10
CA GLU A 430 13.61 21.11 -28.65
C GLU A 430 12.09 21.01 -28.81
N ASN A 431 11.60 20.56 -29.97
CA ASN A 431 10.17 20.31 -30.18
C ASN A 431 9.57 19.29 -29.18
N ASN A 432 10.34 18.27 -28.79
CA ASN A 432 9.90 17.30 -27.77
C ASN A 432 9.90 17.91 -26.36
N LEU A 433 10.88 18.77 -26.04
CA LEU A 433 10.91 19.51 -24.78
C LEU A 433 9.73 20.48 -24.67
N GLU A 434 9.33 21.12 -25.78
CA GLU A 434 8.12 21.94 -25.84
C GLU A 434 6.86 21.12 -25.59
N ILE A 435 6.75 19.90 -26.13
CA ILE A 435 5.63 18.99 -25.83
C ILE A 435 5.60 18.62 -24.35
N ILE A 436 6.75 18.34 -23.74
CA ILE A 436 6.86 18.01 -22.31
C ILE A 436 6.46 19.22 -21.46
N SER A 437 6.99 20.42 -21.74
CA SER A 437 6.58 21.67 -21.08
C SER A 437 5.07 21.94 -21.26
N ALA A 438 4.61 21.67 -22.48
CA ALA A 438 3.26 21.57 -22.98
C ALA A 438 2.29 20.70 -22.17
N THR A 439 2.78 19.72 -21.41
CA THR A 439 1.95 18.63 -20.88
C THR A 439 2.21 18.33 -19.41
N VAL A 440 3.46 18.29 -18.96
CA VAL A 440 3.84 17.94 -17.59
C VAL A 440 3.60 19.10 -16.64
N HIS A 441 3.16 18.79 -15.41
CA HIS A 441 2.98 19.78 -14.36
C HIS A 441 4.33 20.36 -13.87
N ASP A 442 4.40 21.67 -13.61
CA ASP A 442 5.63 22.42 -13.28
C ASP A 442 6.48 21.78 -12.17
N ARG A 443 5.83 21.28 -11.11
CA ARG A 443 6.52 20.60 -9.98
C ARG A 443 7.24 19.30 -10.36
N VAL A 444 6.92 18.71 -11.50
CA VAL A 444 7.55 17.47 -12.00
C VAL A 444 8.38 17.75 -13.26
N TRP A 445 8.15 18.87 -13.94
CA TRP A 445 8.83 19.28 -15.16
C TRP A 445 10.36 19.21 -15.04
N THR A 446 10.96 19.85 -14.03
CA THR A 446 12.43 19.87 -13.84
C THR A 446 13.00 18.46 -13.77
N ARG A 447 12.27 17.53 -13.14
CA ARG A 447 12.68 16.12 -13.03
C ARG A 447 12.66 15.41 -14.37
N VAL A 448 11.62 15.62 -15.17
CA VAL A 448 11.51 15.00 -16.51
C VAL A 448 12.61 15.53 -17.42
N ILE A 449 12.78 16.86 -17.51
CA ILE A 449 13.82 17.48 -18.36
C ILE A 449 15.23 17.06 -17.93
N THR A 450 15.48 16.97 -16.62
CA THR A 450 16.76 16.44 -16.11
C THR A 450 17.03 15.01 -16.59
N ASN A 451 16.01 14.15 -16.66
CA ASN A 451 16.18 12.79 -17.17
C ASN A 451 16.37 12.77 -18.70
N VAL A 452 15.71 13.66 -19.44
CA VAL A 452 15.91 13.81 -20.89
C VAL A 452 17.35 14.26 -21.18
N MET A 453 17.87 15.22 -20.42
CA MET A 453 19.26 15.64 -20.48
C MET A 453 20.22 14.48 -20.22
N LYS A 454 20.01 13.72 -19.15
CA LYS A 454 20.83 12.53 -18.86
C LYS A 454 20.79 11.50 -19.97
N ALA A 455 19.61 11.19 -20.51
CA ALA A 455 19.47 10.24 -21.61
C ALA A 455 20.18 10.74 -22.88
N SER A 456 20.15 12.06 -23.12
CA SER A 456 20.88 12.69 -24.23
C SER A 456 22.40 12.55 -24.06
N PHE A 457 22.92 12.81 -22.85
CA PHE A 457 24.34 12.64 -22.52
C PHE A 457 24.79 11.18 -22.61
N ASP A 458 24.01 10.26 -22.05
CA ASP A 458 24.23 8.82 -22.16
C ASP A 458 24.29 8.38 -23.62
N GLY A 459 23.35 8.86 -24.44
CA GLY A 459 23.29 8.49 -25.85
C GLY A 459 24.39 9.12 -26.69
N PHE A 460 24.81 10.35 -26.39
CA PHE A 460 25.97 10.97 -27.03
C PHE A 460 27.24 10.16 -26.74
N LEU A 461 27.40 9.74 -25.48
CA LEU A 461 28.51 8.88 -25.07
C LEU A 461 28.46 7.49 -25.72
N LEU A 462 27.26 6.90 -25.82
CA LEU A 462 27.04 5.64 -26.50
C LEU A 462 27.38 5.74 -28.00
N ILE A 463 27.07 6.85 -28.65
CA ILE A 463 27.44 7.10 -30.06
C ILE A 463 28.97 7.15 -30.23
N LEU A 464 29.67 7.83 -29.31
CA LEU A 464 31.14 7.96 -29.36
C LEU A 464 31.88 6.65 -29.07
N LEU A 465 31.39 5.84 -28.12
CA LEU A 465 32.09 4.64 -27.62
C LEU A 465 31.49 3.32 -28.10
N ALA A 466 30.30 3.34 -28.68
CA ALA A 466 29.55 2.15 -29.05
C ALA A 466 28.59 2.40 -30.24
N GLY A 467 28.82 3.41 -31.08
CA GLY A 467 27.94 3.74 -32.20
C GLY A 467 28.06 2.83 -33.44
N GLY A 468 28.94 1.85 -33.44
CA GLY A 468 29.08 0.88 -34.53
C GLY A 468 29.96 1.35 -35.71
N PRO A 469 30.28 0.45 -36.66
CA PRO A 469 31.40 0.60 -37.61
C PRO A 469 31.25 1.73 -38.64
N SER A 470 30.08 2.37 -38.72
CA SER A 470 29.81 3.47 -39.64
C SER A 470 30.42 4.81 -39.21
N ARG A 471 30.99 4.86 -37.99
CA ARG A 471 31.60 6.04 -37.38
C ARG A 471 33.11 5.86 -37.27
N ALA A 472 33.86 6.92 -37.55
CA ALA A 472 35.31 6.92 -37.41
C ALA A 472 35.79 8.35 -37.12
N PHE A 473 36.60 8.51 -36.07
CA PHE A 473 37.04 9.81 -35.56
C PHE A 473 38.53 10.01 -35.77
N SER A 474 38.92 11.16 -36.31
CA SER A 474 40.30 11.63 -36.37
C SER A 474 40.61 12.58 -35.20
N LEU A 475 41.86 13.07 -35.11
CA LEU A 475 42.20 14.10 -34.12
C LEU A 475 41.59 15.46 -34.44
N ALA A 476 41.40 15.78 -35.73
CA ALA A 476 40.80 17.05 -36.15
C ALA A 476 39.31 17.14 -35.77
N ASP A 477 38.64 15.98 -35.67
CA ASP A 477 37.22 15.90 -35.31
C ASP A 477 36.96 16.19 -33.82
N ALA A 478 37.99 16.16 -32.97
CA ALA A 478 37.82 16.34 -31.53
C ALA A 478 37.27 17.73 -31.17
N ALA A 479 37.71 18.78 -31.86
CA ALA A 479 37.18 20.13 -31.67
C ALA A 479 35.70 20.26 -32.08
N ILE A 480 35.27 19.50 -33.10
CA ILE A 480 33.88 19.46 -33.55
C ILE A 480 33.00 18.76 -32.50
N ILE A 481 33.49 17.66 -31.93
CA ILE A 481 32.79 16.93 -30.87
C ILE A 481 32.63 17.79 -29.61
N ASP A 482 33.64 18.58 -29.25
CA ASP A 482 33.58 19.51 -28.11
C ASP A 482 32.51 20.60 -28.35
N GLU A 483 32.46 21.15 -29.56
CA GLU A 483 31.45 22.13 -29.97
C GLU A 483 30.03 21.54 -29.93
N ASP A 484 29.84 20.33 -30.46
CA ASP A 484 28.56 19.63 -30.44
C ASP A 484 28.08 19.31 -29.01
N LEU A 485 28.99 18.92 -28.11
CA LEU A 485 28.66 18.76 -26.69
C LEU A 485 28.21 20.09 -26.08
N LYS A 486 28.89 21.18 -26.41
CA LYS A 486 28.53 22.51 -25.91
C LYS A 486 27.13 22.90 -26.37
N PHE A 487 26.80 22.73 -27.65
CA PHE A 487 25.45 23.00 -28.16
C PHE A 487 24.38 22.15 -27.45
N LEU A 488 24.67 20.88 -27.15
CA LEU A 488 23.77 20.03 -26.39
C LEU A 488 23.56 20.54 -24.95
N MET A 489 24.63 20.99 -24.28
CA MET A 489 24.54 21.56 -22.94
C MET A 489 23.77 22.89 -22.94
N ASP A 490 24.05 23.76 -23.93
CA ASP A 490 23.44 25.08 -24.07
C ASP A 490 21.92 24.96 -24.30
N LEU A 491 21.46 23.94 -25.04
CA LEU A 491 20.03 23.65 -25.21
C LEU A 491 19.29 23.48 -23.86
N PHE A 492 19.88 22.75 -22.92
CA PHE A 492 19.26 22.51 -21.60
C PHE A 492 19.45 23.67 -20.62
N TRP A 493 20.46 24.51 -20.83
CA TRP A 493 20.65 25.73 -20.06
C TRP A 493 19.65 26.82 -20.48
N SER A 494 19.33 26.89 -21.79
CA SER A 494 18.33 27.78 -22.38
C SER A 494 18.48 29.26 -21.94
N ASP A 495 19.70 29.81 -22.02
CA ASP A 495 20.03 31.19 -21.61
C ASP A 495 19.63 31.56 -20.16
N GLY A 496 19.48 30.55 -19.29
CA GLY A 496 19.10 30.72 -17.88
C GLY A 496 17.64 30.39 -17.56
N ASP A 497 16.80 30.17 -18.58
CA ASP A 497 15.40 29.78 -18.42
C ASP A 497 15.21 28.25 -18.26
N GLY A 498 16.28 27.47 -18.47
CA GLY A 498 16.28 26.01 -18.42
C GLY A 498 16.71 25.40 -17.09
N LEU A 499 17.63 24.43 -17.15
CA LEU A 499 18.18 23.75 -15.98
C LEU A 499 19.36 24.54 -15.36
N PRO A 500 19.56 24.45 -14.02
CA PRO A 500 20.70 25.09 -13.37
C PRO A 500 22.05 24.56 -13.88
N THR A 501 23.01 25.45 -14.10
CA THR A 501 24.36 25.11 -14.62
C THR A 501 25.07 24.05 -13.76
N ASP A 502 24.97 24.15 -12.43
CA ASP A 502 25.56 23.16 -11.50
C ASP A 502 25.03 21.74 -11.75
N LEU A 503 23.76 21.62 -12.13
CA LEU A 503 23.13 20.34 -12.42
C LEU A 503 23.62 19.76 -13.76
N ILE A 504 23.75 20.62 -14.77
CA ILE A 504 24.27 20.28 -16.09
C ILE A 504 25.74 19.83 -15.97
N ASP A 505 26.55 20.59 -15.23
CA ASP A 505 27.96 20.27 -15.00
C ASP A 505 28.14 18.96 -14.24
N LYS A 506 27.30 18.70 -13.23
CA LYS A 506 27.31 17.43 -12.49
C LYS A 506 27.06 16.23 -13.39
N PHE A 507 26.08 16.30 -14.30
CA PHE A 507 25.72 15.16 -15.15
C PHE A 507 26.57 15.06 -16.42
N SER A 508 27.22 16.14 -16.86
CA SER A 508 28.18 16.14 -17.97
C SER A 508 29.61 15.76 -17.57
N ALA A 509 29.91 15.62 -16.27
CA ALA A 509 31.26 15.34 -15.76
C ALA A 509 31.94 14.13 -16.44
N THR A 510 31.22 13.02 -16.65
CA THR A 510 31.75 11.84 -17.33
C THR A 510 32.09 12.13 -18.79
N LEU A 511 31.24 12.86 -19.52
CA LEU A 511 31.50 13.28 -20.89
C LEU A 511 32.74 14.17 -20.96
N LYS A 512 32.79 15.22 -20.14
CA LYS A 512 33.94 16.13 -20.04
C LYS A 512 35.24 15.42 -19.68
N GLY A 513 35.17 14.33 -18.91
CA GLY A 513 36.32 13.48 -18.60
C GLY A 513 36.80 12.62 -19.77
N ILE A 514 35.90 12.17 -20.65
CA ILE A 514 36.20 11.25 -21.76
C ILE A 514 36.63 11.99 -23.03
N LEU A 515 36.08 13.17 -23.30
CA LEU A 515 36.40 14.01 -24.47
C LEU A 515 37.92 14.25 -24.67
N PRO A 516 38.74 14.48 -23.63
CA PRO A 516 40.20 14.59 -23.77
C PRO A 516 40.88 13.38 -24.43
N LEU A 517 40.31 12.18 -24.32
CA LEU A 517 40.83 10.99 -25.02
C LEU A 517 40.71 11.14 -26.54
N PHE A 518 39.74 11.90 -27.03
CA PHE A 518 39.58 12.19 -28.46
C PHE A 518 40.65 13.13 -28.99
N HIS A 519 41.20 14.01 -28.16
CA HIS A 519 42.35 14.89 -28.45
C HIS A 519 43.71 14.19 -28.30
N THR A 520 43.77 13.11 -27.51
CA THR A 520 45.04 12.44 -27.20
C THR A 520 45.56 11.66 -28.41
N HIS A 521 46.87 11.80 -28.68
CA HIS A 521 47.53 11.06 -29.75
C HIS A 521 47.43 9.54 -29.56
N THR A 522 47.27 8.81 -30.66
CA THR A 522 47.04 7.35 -30.66
C THR A 522 48.17 6.56 -29.98
N ALA A 523 49.43 7.02 -30.06
CA ALA A 523 50.55 6.37 -29.38
C ALA A 523 50.38 6.38 -27.86
N ILE A 524 50.00 7.53 -27.29
CA ILE A 524 49.79 7.71 -25.84
C ILE A 524 48.63 6.85 -25.35
N LEU A 525 47.52 6.79 -26.11
CA LEU A 525 46.39 5.92 -25.77
C LEU A 525 46.76 4.43 -25.75
N ILE A 526 47.65 4.00 -26.66
CA ILE A 526 48.16 2.63 -26.69
C ILE A 526 49.04 2.36 -25.46
N GLU A 527 49.97 3.26 -25.12
CA GLU A 527 50.81 3.14 -23.93
C GLU A 527 49.97 3.08 -22.65
N GLN A 528 48.97 3.95 -22.52
CA GLN A 528 48.03 3.96 -21.40
C GLN A 528 47.26 2.63 -21.28
N LEU A 529 46.78 2.10 -22.41
CA LEU A 529 46.07 0.83 -22.44
C LEU A 529 47.00 -0.34 -22.08
N GLU A 530 48.24 -0.36 -22.57
CA GLU A 530 49.22 -1.41 -22.27
C GLU A 530 49.62 -1.38 -20.80
N HIS A 531 49.98 -0.21 -20.25
CA HIS A 531 50.30 -0.05 -18.82
C HIS A 531 49.14 -0.48 -17.92
N ALA A 532 47.93 0.02 -18.17
CA ALA A 532 46.77 -0.34 -17.36
C ALA A 532 46.38 -1.82 -17.52
N THR A 533 46.77 -2.48 -18.62
CA THR A 533 46.56 -3.92 -18.82
C THR A 533 47.59 -4.74 -18.02
N GLU A 534 48.85 -4.30 -17.99
CA GLU A 534 49.94 -4.90 -17.21
C GLU A 534 49.65 -4.83 -15.71
N ASP A 535 49.14 -3.70 -15.23
CA ASP A 535 48.77 -3.50 -13.82
C ASP A 535 47.61 -4.40 -13.36
N ASN A 536 46.65 -4.72 -14.25
CA ASN A 536 45.44 -5.48 -13.92
C ASN A 536 45.57 -7.00 -14.13
N LEU A 537 46.36 -7.45 -15.11
CA LEU A 537 46.46 -8.88 -15.49
C LEU A 537 47.81 -9.52 -15.12
N GLY A 538 48.74 -8.74 -14.57
CA GLY A 538 50.12 -9.15 -14.35
C GLY A 538 50.87 -9.38 -15.66
N THR A 539 52.19 -9.52 -15.61
CA THR A 539 53.08 -9.75 -16.77
C THR A 539 52.81 -11.12 -17.40
N SER A 540 51.71 -11.27 -18.14
CA SER A 540 51.39 -12.46 -18.89
C SER A 540 51.88 -12.34 -20.33
N ALA A 541 52.89 -13.13 -20.69
CA ALA A 541 53.47 -13.23 -22.03
C ALA A 541 52.55 -13.92 -23.07
N LYS A 542 51.25 -13.62 -23.05
CA LYS A 542 50.32 -14.09 -24.10
C LYS A 542 50.40 -13.14 -25.30
N SER A 543 50.57 -13.69 -26.49
CA SER A 543 50.61 -12.92 -27.74
C SER A 543 49.28 -12.21 -28.07
N ARG A 544 48.20 -12.56 -27.37
CA ARG A 544 46.85 -12.00 -27.49
C ARG A 544 46.30 -11.65 -26.11
N LEU A 545 45.81 -10.43 -25.98
CA LEU A 545 45.19 -9.93 -24.75
C LEU A 545 43.68 -10.23 -24.75
N PRO A 546 43.08 -10.62 -23.61
CA PRO A 546 41.64 -10.74 -23.51
C PRO A 546 40.99 -9.36 -23.69
N LEU A 547 39.76 -9.34 -24.23
CA LEU A 547 39.00 -8.09 -24.31
C LEU A 547 38.67 -7.60 -22.89
N PRO A 548 38.84 -6.30 -22.60
CA PRO A 548 38.46 -5.76 -21.31
C PRO A 548 36.95 -5.93 -21.09
N PRO A 549 36.52 -6.34 -19.88
CA PRO A 549 35.09 -6.41 -19.57
C PRO A 549 34.48 -5.01 -19.72
N THR A 550 33.29 -4.92 -20.31
CA THR A 550 32.55 -3.64 -20.35
C THR A 550 31.78 -3.51 -19.05
N SER A 551 32.19 -2.59 -18.16
CA SER A 551 31.56 -2.41 -16.85
C SER A 551 30.19 -1.74 -16.92
N GLY A 552 29.85 -1.16 -18.09
CA GLY A 552 28.63 -0.37 -18.29
C GLY A 552 28.72 1.06 -17.76
N ASN A 553 29.80 1.39 -17.03
CA ASN A 553 30.08 2.73 -16.53
C ASN A 553 31.37 3.24 -17.17
N TRP A 554 31.25 4.28 -17.98
CA TRP A 554 32.39 4.84 -18.72
C TRP A 554 33.26 5.71 -17.82
N SER A 555 34.58 5.54 -17.92
CA SER A 555 35.54 6.42 -17.25
C SER A 555 36.79 6.62 -18.12
N PRO A 556 37.49 7.76 -17.99
CA PRO A 556 38.65 8.03 -18.84
C PRO A 556 39.83 7.09 -18.59
N THR A 557 39.89 6.45 -17.42
CA THR A 557 40.95 5.51 -17.05
C THR A 557 40.55 4.05 -17.26
N GLU A 558 39.30 3.77 -17.61
CA GLU A 558 38.82 2.42 -17.85
C GLU A 558 39.37 1.85 -19.17
N LEU A 559 39.94 0.64 -19.09
CA LEU A 559 40.46 -0.09 -20.24
C LEU A 559 39.44 -0.24 -21.39
N SER A 560 38.17 -0.50 -21.07
CA SER A 560 37.11 -0.64 -22.07
C SER A 560 36.85 0.66 -22.81
N THR A 561 36.86 1.80 -22.10
CA THR A 561 36.67 3.12 -22.68
C THR A 561 37.82 3.47 -23.63
N ILE A 562 39.08 3.34 -23.19
CA ILE A 562 40.26 3.60 -24.05
C ILE A 562 40.28 2.67 -25.27
N MET A 563 39.97 1.38 -25.08
CA MET A 563 39.85 0.39 -26.16
C MET A 563 38.83 0.83 -27.20
N ARG A 564 37.65 1.29 -26.77
CA ARG A 564 36.58 1.76 -27.67
C ARG A 564 37.00 3.01 -28.44
N VAL A 565 37.64 3.97 -27.78
CA VAL A 565 38.21 5.16 -28.46
C VAL A 565 39.21 4.74 -29.55
N LEU A 566 40.08 3.76 -29.29
CA LEU A 566 40.99 3.21 -30.30
C LEU A 566 40.26 2.47 -31.43
N CYS A 567 39.16 1.76 -31.14
CA CYS A 567 38.37 1.04 -32.14
C CYS A 567 37.76 1.97 -33.19
N TYR A 568 37.26 3.14 -32.75
CA TYR A 568 36.70 4.17 -33.63
C TYR A 568 37.73 5.18 -34.14
N ARG A 569 39.01 5.04 -33.79
CA ARG A 569 40.07 5.94 -34.26
C ARG A 569 40.39 5.68 -35.73
N ASN A 570 40.22 6.70 -36.57
CA ASN A 570 40.60 6.67 -37.99
C ASN A 570 42.11 6.85 -38.19
N ASP A 571 42.92 5.98 -37.57
CA ASP A 571 44.37 6.00 -37.65
C ASP A 571 44.94 4.60 -38.00
N LYS A 572 45.99 4.59 -38.82
CA LYS A 572 46.72 3.39 -39.22
C LYS A 572 47.41 2.75 -38.01
N ILE A 573 47.89 3.53 -37.04
CA ILE A 573 48.57 3.02 -35.84
C ILE A 573 47.56 2.22 -34.99
N ALA A 574 46.41 2.82 -34.65
CA ALA A 574 45.32 2.16 -33.92
C ALA A 574 44.86 0.88 -34.62
N THR A 575 44.60 0.97 -35.93
CA THR A 575 44.12 -0.17 -36.72
C THR A 575 45.12 -1.35 -36.73
N LYS A 576 46.42 -1.07 -36.82
CA LYS A 576 47.47 -2.11 -36.78
C LYS A 576 47.60 -2.72 -35.39
N PHE A 577 47.57 -1.90 -34.35
CA PHE A 577 47.62 -2.35 -32.95
C PHE A 577 46.46 -3.30 -32.62
N LEU A 578 45.22 -2.89 -32.88
CA LEU A 578 44.02 -3.69 -32.62
C LEU A 578 44.00 -5.01 -33.39
N LYS A 579 44.51 -5.02 -34.64
CA LYS A 579 44.67 -6.24 -35.42
C LYS A 579 45.70 -7.19 -34.77
N LYS A 580 46.85 -6.66 -34.33
CA LYS A 580 47.96 -7.47 -33.82
C LYS A 580 47.68 -8.04 -32.42
N LYS A 581 47.14 -7.23 -31.50
CA LYS A 581 46.99 -7.58 -30.08
C LYS A 581 45.65 -8.23 -29.74
N TYR A 582 44.58 -7.87 -30.45
CA TYR A 582 43.19 -8.30 -30.13
C TYR A 582 42.47 -9.02 -31.29
N ASN A 583 43.08 -9.08 -32.49
CA ASN A 583 42.50 -9.71 -33.69
C ASN A 583 41.10 -9.19 -34.08
N LEU A 584 40.82 -7.91 -33.84
CA LEU A 584 39.52 -7.32 -34.16
C LEU A 584 39.27 -7.27 -35.68
N PRO A 585 38.05 -7.58 -36.15
CA PRO A 585 37.68 -7.52 -37.56
C PRO A 585 37.44 -6.08 -38.04
N LYS A 586 37.54 -5.84 -39.36
CA LYS A 586 37.24 -4.53 -39.99
C LYS A 586 35.74 -4.31 -40.27
N LYS A 587 34.97 -5.39 -40.28
CA LYS A 587 33.55 -5.43 -40.59
C LYS A 587 32.91 -6.46 -39.66
N LEU A 588 31.65 -6.22 -39.32
CA LEU A 588 30.79 -7.21 -38.67
C LEU A 588 30.43 -8.31 -39.66
#